data_AF-A0A258RG72-F1
#
_entry.id   AF-A0A258RG72-F1
#
_cell.length_a   1.000
_cell.length_b   1.000
_cell.length_c   1.000
_cell.angle_alpha   90.00
_cell.angle_beta   90.00
_cell.angle_gamma   90.00
#
_symmetry.space_group_name_H-M   'P 1'
#
loop_
_entity.id
_entity.type
_entity.pdbx_description
1 polymer ?
#
loop_
_entity_poly.entity_id
_entity_poly.type
_entity_poly.pdbx_seq_one_letter_code
_entity_poly.pdbx_strand_id
1 'polypeptide(L)'
;MRFALPLIALALAAPAAAQQSSTPFVVQETGQGFAQLDDALMSIRGQDATILIAPGTYRQCAIQQAGRITFKAVQPGSVIFDGVACEGKAVLVLRGEGSVVDGIVFRNIRVPDGNGAGIRIELGDLTVRNSMFLDSQEGILGAQEAPRAIGIDRSTFAGLGQCDETPDCAHSIYLATTGVVTITRSRFERGRGGHYVKLRVPRVSITDNSFDDSRGTKTNYMIELPEGGTGLIAGNTFVQGPQKENWTGFIVIAAEARKYRSAGLRVEGNTASLAPGQTKSPAFVADISHEQLALGANTLGAGVRAFERR
;
A
#
# COMPACT_ATOMS: atom_id res chain seq x y z
N MET A 1 89.29 -5.30 -7.20
CA MET A 1 88.09 -5.18 -8.06
C MET A 1 87.02 -6.14 -7.57
N ARG A 2 85.95 -5.63 -6.94
CA ARG A 2 84.65 -6.32 -6.80
C ARG A 2 83.59 -5.23 -6.94
N PHE A 3 82.87 -5.26 -8.06
CA PHE A 3 81.85 -4.27 -8.42
C PHE A 3 80.57 -4.53 -7.63
N ALA A 4 80.03 -3.50 -6.98
CA ALA A 4 78.70 -3.50 -6.40
C ALA A 4 77.68 -3.11 -7.47
N LEU A 5 76.66 -3.95 -7.69
CA LEU A 5 75.50 -3.63 -8.53
C LEU A 5 74.36 -3.07 -7.65
N PRO A 6 73.68 -1.98 -8.07
CA PRO A 6 72.52 -1.48 -7.37
C PRO A 6 71.26 -2.25 -7.79
N LEU A 7 70.48 -2.73 -6.83
CA LEU A 7 69.12 -3.20 -7.08
C LEU A 7 68.21 -1.97 -7.21
N ILE A 8 67.63 -1.78 -8.39
CA ILE A 8 66.53 -0.84 -8.62
C ILE A 8 65.23 -1.59 -8.37
N ALA A 9 64.51 -1.22 -7.32
CA ALA A 9 63.16 -1.72 -7.03
C ALA A 9 62.14 -0.91 -7.87
N LEU A 10 61.58 -1.53 -8.90
CA LEU A 10 60.41 -0.99 -9.61
C LEU A 10 59.16 -1.20 -8.75
N ALA A 11 58.59 -0.11 -8.22
CA ALA A 11 57.26 -0.12 -7.64
C ALA A 11 56.21 -0.17 -8.75
N LEU A 12 55.54 -1.32 -8.91
CA LEU A 12 54.36 -1.47 -9.75
C LEU A 12 53.17 -0.78 -9.06
N ALA A 13 52.86 0.44 -9.48
CA ALA A 13 51.60 1.09 -9.13
C ALA A 13 50.46 0.45 -9.95
N ALA A 14 49.74 -0.49 -9.34
CA ALA A 14 48.49 -0.99 -9.92
C ALA A 14 47.45 0.13 -9.91
N PRO A 15 46.72 0.39 -11.01
CA PRO A 15 45.61 1.33 -10.98
C PRO A 15 44.54 0.76 -10.06
N ALA A 16 44.28 1.44 -8.95
CA ALA A 16 43.07 1.20 -8.18
C ALA A 16 41.89 1.48 -9.12
N ALA A 17 41.20 0.43 -9.56
CA ALA A 17 39.89 0.58 -10.16
C ALA A 17 39.05 1.35 -9.13
N ALA A 18 38.70 2.59 -9.44
CA ALA A 18 37.78 3.36 -8.64
C ALA A 18 36.52 2.51 -8.53
N GLN A 19 36.26 1.99 -7.34
CA GLN A 19 35.00 1.38 -7.01
C GLN A 19 33.98 2.49 -7.22
N GLN A 20 33.36 2.55 -8.40
CA GLN A 20 32.26 3.47 -8.67
C GLN A 20 31.25 3.13 -7.58
N SER A 21 31.14 4.00 -6.58
CA SER A 21 30.12 3.87 -5.55
C SER A 21 28.82 3.89 -6.32
N SER A 22 28.20 2.72 -6.49
CA SER A 22 26.93 2.61 -7.18
C SER A 22 25.98 3.52 -6.43
N THR A 23 25.49 4.56 -7.09
CA THR A 23 24.50 5.49 -6.55
C THR A 23 23.12 4.97 -6.93
N PRO A 24 22.45 4.19 -6.06
CA PRO A 24 21.19 3.53 -6.41
C PRO A 24 20.03 4.49 -6.66
N PHE A 25 20.11 5.73 -6.17
CA PHE A 25 19.05 6.72 -6.31
C PHE A 25 19.51 7.82 -7.26
N VAL A 26 18.88 7.92 -8.43
CA VAL A 26 19.25 8.89 -9.47
C VAL A 26 18.09 9.83 -9.69
N VAL A 27 18.33 11.13 -9.56
CA VAL A 27 17.38 12.15 -9.99
C VAL A 27 17.40 12.20 -11.51
N GLN A 28 16.32 11.76 -12.15
CA GLN A 28 16.25 11.55 -13.60
C GLN A 28 16.54 12.84 -14.38
N GLU A 29 16.08 13.97 -13.86
CA GLU A 29 16.15 15.28 -14.50
C GLU A 29 17.60 15.82 -14.56
N THR A 30 18.46 15.44 -13.62
CA THR A 30 19.84 15.94 -13.53
C THR A 30 20.89 14.87 -13.82
N GLY A 31 20.51 13.59 -13.77
CA GLY A 31 21.42 12.46 -13.78
C GLY A 31 22.26 12.33 -12.51
N GLN A 32 22.01 13.15 -11.49
CA GLN A 32 22.77 13.12 -10.24
C GLN A 32 22.39 11.89 -9.41
N GLY A 33 23.40 11.10 -9.04
CA GLY A 33 23.26 9.90 -8.24
C GLY A 33 23.58 10.13 -6.76
N PHE A 34 22.86 9.43 -5.89
CA PHE A 34 23.00 9.47 -4.44
C PHE A 34 23.05 8.06 -3.85
N ALA A 35 23.72 7.94 -2.70
CA ALA A 35 23.79 6.71 -1.92
C ALA A 35 22.59 6.53 -0.97
N GLN A 36 21.98 7.63 -0.53
CA GLN A 36 20.79 7.65 0.32
C GLN A 36 19.61 8.26 -0.44
N LEU A 37 18.41 7.71 -0.23
CA LEU A 37 17.19 8.25 -0.82
C LEU A 37 16.90 9.68 -0.33
N ASP A 38 17.14 9.95 0.95
CA ASP A 38 16.96 11.28 1.53
C ASP A 38 17.88 12.34 0.91
N ASP A 39 19.14 11.99 0.61
CA ASP A 39 20.06 12.92 -0.07
C ASP A 39 19.55 13.28 -1.47
N ALA A 40 18.97 12.30 -2.19
CA ALA A 40 18.33 12.55 -3.48
C ALA A 40 17.16 13.52 -3.33
N LEU A 41 16.29 13.34 -2.33
CA LEU A 41 15.18 14.25 -2.06
C LEU A 41 15.64 15.66 -1.70
N MET A 42 16.65 15.80 -0.83
CA MET A 42 17.19 17.10 -0.45
C MET A 42 17.76 17.86 -1.66
N SER A 43 18.38 17.15 -2.60
CA SER A 43 18.95 17.76 -3.81
C SER A 43 17.93 18.42 -4.73
N ILE A 44 16.68 17.96 -4.69
CA ILE A 44 15.56 18.45 -5.51
C ILE A 44 15.10 19.84 -5.03
N ARG A 45 15.39 20.22 -3.78
CA ARG A 45 15.04 21.53 -3.21
C ARG A 45 13.54 21.88 -3.34
N GLY A 46 12.69 20.87 -3.15
CA GLY A 46 11.23 21.01 -3.18
C GLY A 46 10.62 21.20 -4.56
N GLN A 47 11.39 21.02 -5.64
CA GLN A 47 10.86 20.97 -7.00
C GLN A 47 10.23 19.61 -7.32
N ASP A 48 9.57 19.52 -8.47
CA ASP A 48 9.07 18.26 -9.00
C ASP A 48 10.24 17.45 -9.58
N ALA A 49 10.27 16.14 -9.33
CA ALA A 49 11.33 15.27 -9.86
C ALA A 49 10.96 13.78 -9.86
N THR A 50 11.75 13.01 -10.60
CA THR A 50 11.70 11.56 -10.62
C THR A 50 12.98 10.98 -10.04
N ILE A 51 12.86 10.18 -8.98
CA ILE A 51 13.94 9.37 -8.44
C ILE A 51 13.83 7.98 -9.03
N LEU A 52 14.78 7.65 -9.91
CA LEU A 52 15.00 6.29 -10.40
C LEU A 52 15.79 5.50 -9.37
N ILE A 53 15.27 4.33 -9.00
CA ILE A 53 15.83 3.47 -7.96
C ILE A 53 16.34 2.17 -8.60
N ALA A 54 17.65 1.95 -8.51
CA ALA A 54 18.33 0.76 -9.00
C ALA A 54 17.84 -0.51 -8.29
N PRO A 55 17.97 -1.70 -8.91
CA PRO A 55 17.67 -2.97 -8.23
C PRO A 55 18.46 -3.12 -6.92
N GLY A 56 17.80 -3.57 -5.87
CA GLY A 56 18.45 -3.74 -4.57
C GLY A 56 17.49 -3.97 -3.40
N THR A 57 18.07 -4.31 -2.26
CA THR A 57 17.38 -4.32 -0.97
C THR A 57 17.93 -3.20 -0.10
N TYR A 58 17.04 -2.30 0.33
CA TYR A 58 17.36 -1.06 1.02
C TYR A 58 16.81 -1.09 2.43
N ARG A 59 17.68 -0.82 3.40
CA ARG A 59 17.32 -0.53 4.79
C ARG A 59 17.35 0.99 5.00
N GLN A 60 16.55 1.67 4.20
CA GLN A 60 16.40 3.12 4.21
C GLN A 60 14.90 3.45 4.25
N CYS A 61 14.59 4.63 4.73
CA CYS A 61 13.28 5.24 4.62
C CYS A 61 13.50 6.68 4.16
N ALA A 62 12.43 7.37 3.78
CA ALA A 62 12.54 8.75 3.35
C ALA A 62 11.30 9.58 3.63
N ILE A 63 11.52 10.89 3.72
CA ILE A 63 10.46 11.88 3.98
C ILE A 63 10.42 12.89 2.83
N GLN A 64 9.37 12.84 2.01
CA GLN A 64 9.12 13.86 1.00
C GLN A 64 8.47 15.08 1.67
N GLN A 65 9.21 16.17 1.80
CA GLN A 65 8.72 17.40 2.45
C GLN A 65 7.95 18.34 1.49
N ALA A 66 8.23 18.27 0.19
CA ALA A 66 7.68 19.17 -0.83
C ALA A 66 7.85 18.55 -2.23
N GLY A 67 7.34 19.24 -3.24
CA GLY A 67 7.40 18.85 -4.64
C GLY A 67 6.41 17.73 -4.99
N ARG A 68 6.23 17.51 -6.30
CA ARG A 68 5.64 16.28 -6.85
C ARG A 68 6.75 15.29 -7.16
N ILE A 69 6.87 14.25 -6.35
CA ILE A 69 7.96 13.28 -6.47
C ILE A 69 7.47 11.94 -7.01
N THR A 70 8.17 11.43 -8.02
CA THR A 70 8.01 10.06 -8.50
C THR A 70 9.14 9.19 -7.97
N PHE A 71 8.81 8.19 -7.16
CA PHE A 71 9.70 7.11 -6.75
C PHE A 71 9.49 5.92 -7.68
N LYS A 72 10.47 5.60 -8.52
CA LYS A 72 10.31 4.60 -9.57
C LYS A 72 11.45 3.59 -9.56
N ALA A 73 11.11 2.32 -9.43
CA ALA A 73 12.05 1.24 -9.71
C ALA A 73 12.39 1.24 -11.21
N VAL A 74 13.68 1.18 -11.57
CA VAL A 74 14.08 1.05 -12.99
C VAL A 74 13.53 -0.23 -13.61
N GLN A 75 13.44 -1.30 -12.81
CA GLN A 75 12.75 -2.54 -13.14
C GLN A 75 11.69 -2.82 -12.06
N PRO A 76 10.39 -2.87 -12.38
CA PRO A 76 9.35 -3.16 -11.39
C PRO A 76 9.62 -4.46 -10.63
N GLY A 77 9.44 -4.42 -9.30
CA GLY A 77 9.66 -5.54 -8.40
C GLY A 77 11.13 -5.79 -8.00
N SER A 78 12.09 -5.04 -8.56
CA SER A 78 13.52 -5.22 -8.26
C SER A 78 14.03 -4.38 -7.07
N VAL A 79 13.23 -3.44 -6.60
CA VAL A 79 13.55 -2.54 -5.47
C VAL A 79 12.76 -2.98 -4.25
N ILE A 80 13.47 -3.33 -3.17
CA ILE A 80 12.88 -3.80 -1.92
C ILE A 80 13.29 -2.87 -0.79
N PHE A 81 12.33 -2.20 -0.15
CA PHE A 81 12.55 -1.57 1.15
C PHE A 81 12.16 -2.55 2.26
N ASP A 82 13.09 -2.79 3.20
CA ASP A 82 12.98 -3.89 4.16
C ASP A 82 13.21 -3.42 5.60
N GLY A 83 12.14 -3.45 6.40
CA GLY A 83 12.18 -3.33 7.86
C GLY A 83 12.48 -1.96 8.47
N VAL A 84 12.75 -0.92 7.68
CA VAL A 84 13.09 0.42 8.20
C VAL A 84 11.95 1.41 7.95
N ALA A 85 11.59 2.16 8.99
CA ALA A 85 10.56 3.20 8.94
C ALA A 85 11.08 4.53 9.48
N CYS A 86 10.68 5.62 8.83
CA CYS A 86 10.96 6.99 9.23
C CYS A 86 9.87 7.46 10.20
N GLU A 87 10.27 8.24 11.20
CA GLU A 87 9.41 8.83 12.24
C GLU A 87 8.55 7.81 13.02
N GLY A 88 8.93 6.53 13.03
CA GLY A 88 8.07 5.48 13.58
C GLY A 88 6.76 5.32 12.82
N LYS A 89 6.71 5.68 11.52
CA LYS A 89 5.50 5.65 10.68
C LYS A 89 5.63 4.71 9.49
N ALA A 90 6.51 5.01 8.55
CA ALA A 90 6.55 4.30 7.27
C ALA A 90 7.91 4.36 6.56
N VAL A 91 8.10 3.51 5.54
CA VAL A 91 9.25 3.64 4.62
C VAL A 91 9.21 4.99 3.90
N LEU A 92 8.06 5.36 3.31
CA LEU A 92 7.87 6.65 2.67
C LEU A 92 6.84 7.46 3.44
N VAL A 93 7.27 8.58 4.03
CA VAL A 93 6.38 9.58 4.64
C VAL A 93 6.23 10.74 3.67
N LEU A 94 5.01 10.94 3.16
CA LEU A 94 4.75 11.78 1.99
C LEU A 94 3.97 13.05 2.38
N ARG A 95 4.62 14.21 2.24
CA ARG A 95 4.09 15.54 2.61
C ARG A 95 4.14 16.58 1.46
N GLY A 96 4.51 16.16 0.25
CA GLY A 96 4.55 17.06 -0.91
C GLY A 96 3.19 17.30 -1.56
N GLU A 97 3.18 18.04 -2.68
CA GLU A 97 1.95 18.34 -3.44
C GLU A 97 1.38 17.11 -4.15
N GLY A 98 2.22 16.09 -4.39
CA GLY A 98 1.80 14.80 -4.93
C GLY A 98 2.93 13.78 -4.96
N SER A 99 2.56 12.50 -5.02
CA SER A 99 3.53 11.41 -5.00
C SER A 99 3.15 10.30 -5.96
N VAL A 100 4.14 9.74 -6.65
CA VAL A 100 3.98 8.52 -7.45
C VAL A 100 4.94 7.46 -6.93
N VAL A 101 4.44 6.25 -6.69
CA VAL A 101 5.24 5.08 -6.32
C VAL A 101 5.01 4.01 -7.37
N ASP A 102 6.06 3.65 -8.12
CA ASP A 102 5.98 2.71 -9.25
C ASP A 102 7.00 1.59 -9.14
N GLY A 103 6.52 0.35 -9.05
CA GLY A 103 7.36 -0.83 -9.14
C GLY A 103 8.14 -1.19 -7.87
N ILE A 104 7.76 -0.65 -6.70
CA ILE A 104 8.51 -0.80 -5.45
C ILE A 104 7.89 -1.87 -4.56
N VAL A 105 8.74 -2.67 -3.90
CA VAL A 105 8.35 -3.65 -2.88
C VAL A 105 8.66 -3.07 -1.50
N PHE A 106 7.66 -3.07 -0.62
CA PHE A 106 7.77 -2.72 0.79
C PHE A 106 7.54 -3.98 1.62
N ARG A 107 8.44 -4.32 2.54
CA ARG A 107 8.26 -5.50 3.38
C ARG A 107 8.78 -5.39 4.80
N ASN A 108 8.19 -6.21 5.68
CA ASN A 108 8.58 -6.37 7.07
C ASN A 108 8.55 -5.06 7.88
N ILE A 109 7.70 -4.11 7.51
CA ILE A 109 7.63 -2.82 8.19
C ILE A 109 6.82 -2.97 9.47
N ARG A 110 7.48 -2.70 10.59
CA ARG A 110 6.90 -2.74 11.93
C ARG A 110 7.41 -1.57 12.74
N VAL A 111 6.52 -0.91 13.48
CA VAL A 111 6.84 0.20 14.39
C VAL A 111 6.12 -0.01 15.73
N PRO A 112 6.56 0.65 16.82
CA PRO A 112 6.07 0.34 18.17
C PRO A 112 4.57 0.55 18.41
N ASP A 113 3.94 1.46 17.67
CA ASP A 113 2.50 1.76 17.81
C ASP A 113 1.58 0.79 17.03
N GLY A 114 2.16 -0.16 16.30
CA GLY A 114 1.40 -1.15 15.55
C GLY A 114 1.00 -0.72 14.14
N ASN A 115 1.40 0.47 13.66
CA ASN A 115 0.92 1.07 12.40
C ASN A 115 2.04 1.31 11.35
N GLY A 116 3.06 0.46 11.34
CA GLY A 116 4.22 0.55 10.47
C GLY A 116 3.86 0.24 9.01
N ALA A 117 3.95 1.25 8.13
CA ALA A 117 3.47 1.16 6.75
C ALA A 117 4.58 1.18 5.69
N GLY A 118 4.28 0.67 4.49
CA GLY A 118 5.11 0.99 3.32
C GLY A 118 5.02 2.48 2.98
N ILE A 119 3.80 3.03 3.00
CA ILE A 119 3.55 4.44 2.72
C ILE A 119 2.70 5.07 3.84
N ARG A 120 3.16 6.20 4.38
CA ARG A 120 2.34 7.14 5.15
C ARG A 120 2.07 8.38 4.29
N ILE A 121 0.85 8.54 3.80
CA ILE A 121 0.44 9.71 3.02
C ILE A 121 -0.20 10.76 3.94
N GLU A 122 0.49 11.87 4.16
CA GLU A 122 0.04 12.95 5.04
C GLU A 122 -0.48 14.16 4.25
N LEU A 123 0.08 14.44 3.07
CA LEU A 123 -0.37 15.50 2.18
C LEU A 123 -0.26 15.09 0.70
N GLY A 124 -1.11 15.70 -0.12
CA GLY A 124 -1.04 15.63 -1.58
C GLY A 124 -1.76 14.42 -2.18
N ASP A 125 -1.79 14.39 -3.52
CA ASP A 125 -2.34 13.27 -4.28
C ASP A 125 -1.35 12.09 -4.27
N LEU A 126 -1.85 10.87 -4.39
CA LEU A 126 -1.02 9.66 -4.41
C LEU A 126 -1.39 8.77 -5.60
N THR A 127 -0.39 8.33 -6.36
CA THR A 127 -0.53 7.24 -7.33
C THR A 127 0.42 6.10 -6.98
N VAL A 128 -0.11 4.92 -6.69
CA VAL A 128 0.68 3.70 -6.48
C VAL A 128 0.39 2.73 -7.61
N ARG A 129 1.44 2.21 -8.26
CA ARG A 129 1.30 1.23 -9.34
C ARG A 129 2.37 0.16 -9.31
N ASN A 130 2.02 -1.04 -9.77
CA ASN A 130 2.95 -2.16 -9.94
C ASN A 130 3.76 -2.48 -8.67
N SER A 131 3.21 -2.18 -7.49
CA SER A 131 3.94 -2.21 -6.22
C SER A 131 3.46 -3.34 -5.33
N MET A 132 4.29 -3.74 -4.37
CA MET A 132 3.98 -4.86 -3.47
C MET A 132 4.19 -4.44 -2.02
N PHE A 133 3.22 -4.73 -1.16
CA PHE A 133 3.25 -4.47 0.27
C PHE A 133 3.11 -5.81 0.99
N LEU A 134 4.17 -6.22 1.67
CA LEU A 134 4.35 -7.59 2.13
C LEU A 134 4.65 -7.65 3.62
N ASP A 135 3.96 -8.53 4.35
CA ASP A 135 4.35 -9.00 5.68
C ASP A 135 4.64 -7.87 6.71
N SER A 136 3.95 -6.74 6.56
CA SER A 136 4.09 -5.51 7.36
C SER A 136 2.84 -5.27 8.22
N GLN A 137 2.89 -4.36 9.17
CA GLN A 137 1.72 -3.97 9.95
C GLN A 137 0.66 -3.31 9.04
N GLU A 138 1.06 -2.29 8.28
CA GLU A 138 0.24 -1.57 7.31
C GLU A 138 0.83 -1.67 5.89
N GLY A 139 -0.01 -1.54 4.87
CA GLY A 139 0.45 -1.30 3.49
C GLY A 139 0.56 0.19 3.22
N ILE A 140 -0.61 0.84 3.15
CA ILE A 140 -0.74 2.29 2.93
C ILE A 140 -1.66 2.85 4.01
N LEU A 141 -1.16 3.79 4.79
CA LEU A 141 -1.91 4.47 5.85
C LEU A 141 -1.87 5.99 5.63
N GLY A 142 -2.99 6.69 5.78
CA GLY A 142 -2.99 8.14 5.72
C GLY A 142 -4.35 8.77 5.95
N ALA A 143 -4.35 9.99 6.44
CA ALA A 143 -5.57 10.78 6.63
C ALA A 143 -5.29 12.23 6.24
N GLN A 144 -6.17 12.81 5.43
CA GLN A 144 -6.07 14.17 4.94
C GLN A 144 -7.42 14.88 5.01
N GLU A 145 -7.46 16.09 5.56
CA GLU A 145 -8.68 16.91 5.58
C GLU A 145 -8.94 17.68 4.27
N ALA A 146 -8.18 17.37 3.21
CA ALA A 146 -8.27 18.00 1.89
C ALA A 146 -8.79 17.02 0.83
N PRO A 147 -9.43 17.51 -0.25
CA PRO A 147 -9.96 16.66 -1.30
C PRO A 147 -8.83 16.18 -2.21
N ARG A 148 -8.31 14.98 -1.94
CA ARG A 148 -7.21 14.38 -2.69
C ARG A 148 -7.66 13.20 -3.53
N ALA A 149 -6.96 13.00 -4.64
CA ALA A 149 -7.09 11.81 -5.45
C ALA A 149 -6.01 10.81 -5.03
N ILE A 150 -6.44 9.62 -4.62
CA ILE A 150 -5.54 8.50 -4.33
C ILE A 150 -5.88 7.35 -5.27
N GLY A 151 -4.94 7.01 -6.16
CA GLY A 151 -5.05 5.92 -7.12
C GLY A 151 -4.09 4.78 -6.77
N ILE A 152 -4.60 3.56 -6.74
CA ILE A 152 -3.83 2.33 -6.50
C ILE A 152 -4.17 1.35 -7.61
N ASP A 153 -3.16 0.90 -8.33
CA ASP A 153 -3.34 0.07 -9.52
C ASP A 153 -2.33 -1.07 -9.60
N ARG A 154 -2.75 -2.24 -10.08
CA ARG A 154 -1.86 -3.40 -10.34
C ARG A 154 -0.89 -3.68 -9.17
N SER A 155 -1.38 -3.61 -7.94
CA SER A 155 -0.54 -3.73 -6.74
C SER A 155 -0.94 -4.94 -5.90
N THR A 156 -0.01 -5.45 -5.10
CA THR A 156 -0.22 -6.61 -4.22
C THR A 156 -0.12 -6.20 -2.77
N PHE A 157 -1.05 -6.67 -1.95
CA PHE A 157 -1.10 -6.52 -0.50
C PHE A 157 -1.21 -7.93 0.10
N ALA A 158 -0.14 -8.41 0.73
CA ALA A 158 -0.10 -9.78 1.22
C ALA A 158 0.58 -9.89 2.58
N GLY A 159 -0.03 -10.62 3.53
CA GLY A 159 0.57 -10.78 4.86
C GLY A 159 0.47 -9.53 5.74
N LEU A 160 -0.44 -8.60 5.43
CA LEU A 160 -0.57 -7.32 6.14
C LEU A 160 -1.57 -7.39 7.30
N GLY A 161 -1.43 -6.46 8.24
CA GLY A 161 -2.34 -6.28 9.37
C GLY A 161 -1.84 -6.92 10.67
N GLN A 162 -2.33 -6.38 11.77
CA GLN A 162 -2.24 -6.93 13.13
C GLN A 162 -3.51 -6.55 13.90
N CYS A 163 -3.89 -7.33 14.91
CA CYS A 163 -4.96 -6.99 15.87
C CYS A 163 -4.60 -7.42 17.31
N ASP A 164 -3.37 -7.87 17.50
CA ASP A 164 -2.86 -8.48 18.73
C ASP A 164 -1.48 -7.95 19.12
N GLU A 165 -0.86 -7.11 18.28
CA GLU A 165 0.41 -6.45 18.60
C GLU A 165 0.15 -5.18 19.43
N THR A 166 -0.89 -4.41 19.08
CA THR A 166 -1.34 -3.21 19.79
C THR A 166 -2.88 -3.17 19.88
N PRO A 167 -3.48 -2.28 20.70
CA PRO A 167 -4.94 -2.24 20.87
C PRO A 167 -5.73 -1.95 19.60
N ASP A 168 -5.18 -1.14 18.70
CA ASP A 168 -5.80 -0.81 17.42
C ASP A 168 -5.31 -1.77 16.35
N CYS A 169 -6.22 -2.28 15.52
CA CYS A 169 -5.82 -3.10 14.39
C CYS A 169 -5.15 -2.27 13.30
N ALA A 170 -4.18 -2.89 12.62
CA ALA A 170 -3.63 -2.40 11.35
C ALA A 170 -4.26 -3.09 10.15
N HIS A 171 -4.30 -2.40 9.02
CA HIS A 171 -5.01 -2.77 7.80
C HIS A 171 -4.06 -3.03 6.62
N SER A 172 -4.58 -3.45 5.46
CA SER A 172 -3.75 -3.41 4.23
C SER A 172 -3.72 -2.01 3.61
N ILE A 173 -4.90 -1.39 3.50
CA ILE A 173 -5.06 0.01 3.12
C ILE A 173 -5.99 0.67 4.12
N TYR A 174 -5.53 1.75 4.75
CA TYR A 174 -6.37 2.63 5.55
C TYR A 174 -6.17 4.08 5.13
N LEU A 175 -7.19 4.65 4.48
CA LEU A 175 -7.14 6.01 3.94
C LEU A 175 -8.35 6.85 4.36
N ALA A 176 -8.10 8.12 4.66
CA ALA A 176 -9.12 9.15 4.82
C ALA A 176 -8.79 10.38 3.96
N THR A 177 -9.77 10.87 3.21
CA THR A 177 -9.68 12.11 2.41
C THR A 177 -11.09 12.57 2.05
N THR A 178 -11.28 13.87 1.80
CA THR A 178 -12.55 14.42 1.29
C THR A 178 -12.67 14.34 -0.24
N GLY A 179 -11.73 13.66 -0.91
CA GLY A 179 -11.70 13.49 -2.37
C GLY A 179 -12.17 12.11 -2.83
N VAL A 180 -11.33 11.42 -3.61
CA VAL A 180 -11.67 10.13 -4.24
C VAL A 180 -10.54 9.12 -4.05
N VAL A 181 -10.92 7.87 -3.76
CA VAL A 181 -9.98 6.74 -3.75
C VAL A 181 -10.37 5.75 -4.85
N THR A 182 -9.41 5.42 -5.71
CA THR A 182 -9.56 4.44 -6.78
C THR A 182 -8.58 3.29 -6.56
N ILE A 183 -9.09 2.06 -6.48
CA ILE A 183 -8.30 0.83 -6.30
C ILE A 183 -8.67 -0.13 -7.43
N THR A 184 -7.72 -0.43 -8.31
CA THR A 184 -7.98 -1.27 -9.48
C THR A 184 -6.96 -2.37 -9.66
N ARG A 185 -7.39 -3.51 -10.21
CA ARG A 185 -6.52 -4.62 -10.65
C ARG A 185 -5.49 -5.07 -9.61
N SER A 186 -5.85 -4.96 -8.33
CA SER A 186 -4.96 -5.22 -7.22
C SER A 186 -5.34 -6.52 -6.51
N ARG A 187 -4.34 -7.16 -5.88
CA ARG A 187 -4.50 -8.41 -5.16
C ARG A 187 -4.33 -8.20 -3.67
N PHE A 188 -5.27 -8.72 -2.89
CA PHE A 188 -5.28 -8.73 -1.44
C PHE A 188 -5.34 -10.18 -0.98
N GLU A 189 -4.37 -10.64 -0.20
CA GLU A 189 -4.36 -12.04 0.25
C GLU A 189 -3.65 -12.23 1.59
N ARG A 190 -3.91 -13.38 2.25
CA ARG A 190 -3.15 -13.80 3.44
C ARG A 190 -3.07 -12.69 4.51
N GLY A 191 -4.18 -12.00 4.78
CA GLY A 191 -4.19 -10.94 5.81
C GLY A 191 -3.90 -11.55 7.19
N ARG A 192 -3.31 -10.76 8.09
CA ARG A 192 -2.89 -11.18 9.42
C ARG A 192 -3.56 -10.39 10.56
N GLY A 193 -4.43 -9.46 10.18
CA GLY A 193 -5.20 -8.60 11.07
C GLY A 193 -6.00 -7.60 10.24
N GLY A 194 -6.94 -6.91 10.88
CA GLY A 194 -7.64 -5.76 10.32
C GLY A 194 -8.35 -6.01 8.99
N HIS A 195 -8.77 -4.91 8.37
CA HIS A 195 -9.43 -4.91 7.07
C HIS A 195 -8.40 -4.96 5.94
N TYR A 196 -8.79 -5.55 4.80
CA TYR A 196 -8.00 -5.36 3.58
C TYR A 196 -8.11 -3.92 3.08
N VAL A 197 -9.31 -3.36 3.03
CA VAL A 197 -9.52 -1.96 2.61
C VAL A 197 -10.45 -1.26 3.60
N LYS A 198 -9.97 -0.23 4.29
CA LYS A 198 -10.76 0.67 5.15
C LYS A 198 -10.67 2.10 4.62
N LEU A 199 -11.79 2.67 4.17
CA LEU A 199 -11.79 4.00 3.52
C LEU A 199 -12.80 4.96 4.14
N ARG A 200 -12.30 6.04 4.75
CA ARG A 200 -13.11 7.17 5.23
C ARG A 200 -13.17 8.26 4.16
N VAL A 201 -13.91 8.02 3.08
CA VAL A 201 -13.92 8.89 1.89
C VAL A 201 -15.32 9.01 1.27
N PRO A 202 -15.68 10.16 0.66
CA PRO A 202 -17.01 10.35 0.09
C PRO A 202 -17.22 9.58 -1.21
N ARG A 203 -16.15 9.31 -1.97
CA ARG A 203 -16.21 8.66 -3.29
C ARG A 203 -15.17 7.56 -3.44
N VAL A 204 -15.63 6.38 -3.87
CA VAL A 204 -14.76 5.23 -4.15
C VAL A 204 -14.97 4.66 -5.55
N SER A 205 -13.89 4.13 -6.13
CA SER A 205 -13.95 3.21 -7.26
C SER A 205 -13.05 2.01 -6.97
N ILE A 206 -13.64 0.89 -6.57
CA ILE A 206 -12.91 -0.34 -6.22
C ILE A 206 -13.28 -1.39 -7.25
N THR A 207 -12.46 -1.57 -8.29
CA THR A 207 -12.82 -2.46 -9.41
C THR A 207 -11.75 -3.46 -9.82
N ASP A 208 -12.19 -4.61 -10.30
CA ASP A 208 -11.33 -5.63 -10.91
C ASP A 208 -10.22 -6.13 -9.96
N ASN A 209 -10.47 -6.11 -8.65
CA ASN A 209 -9.53 -6.58 -7.63
C ASN A 209 -9.85 -8.03 -7.22
N SER A 210 -8.85 -8.71 -6.65
CA SER A 210 -9.03 -10.03 -6.02
C SER A 210 -8.75 -9.95 -4.52
N PHE A 211 -9.70 -10.41 -3.71
CA PHE A 211 -9.58 -10.55 -2.26
C PHE A 211 -9.64 -12.03 -1.88
N ASP A 212 -8.50 -12.61 -1.53
CA ASP A 212 -8.38 -14.00 -1.13
C ASP A 212 -7.99 -14.12 0.35
N ASP A 213 -9.01 -14.32 1.18
CA ASP A 213 -8.87 -14.49 2.62
C ASP A 213 -8.80 -15.97 3.02
N SER A 214 -8.72 -16.91 2.06
CA SER A 214 -8.67 -18.35 2.35
C SER A 214 -7.52 -18.74 3.29
N ARG A 215 -6.42 -17.99 3.20
CA ARG A 215 -5.24 -18.09 4.07
C ARG A 215 -5.08 -16.90 5.03
N GLY A 216 -6.12 -16.08 5.18
CA GLY A 216 -6.14 -15.00 6.14
C GLY A 216 -6.34 -15.52 7.57
N THR A 217 -5.83 -14.76 8.53
CA THR A 217 -5.97 -15.03 9.97
C THR A 217 -6.26 -13.72 10.69
N LYS A 218 -7.23 -13.73 11.61
CA LYS A 218 -7.66 -12.55 12.37
C LYS A 218 -8.05 -11.35 11.51
N THR A 219 -8.43 -11.58 10.25
CA THR A 219 -8.85 -10.51 9.35
C THR A 219 -10.26 -10.05 9.69
N ASN A 220 -10.57 -8.82 9.33
CA ASN A 220 -11.88 -8.22 9.42
C ASN A 220 -12.47 -8.05 8.01
N TYR A 221 -13.44 -7.18 7.80
CA TYR A 221 -14.08 -6.98 6.49
C TYR A 221 -13.08 -6.76 5.34
N MET A 222 -13.42 -7.25 4.15
CA MET A 222 -12.57 -7.06 2.97
C MET A 222 -12.61 -5.63 2.48
N ILE A 223 -13.80 -5.03 2.48
CA ILE A 223 -13.99 -3.60 2.23
C ILE A 223 -14.85 -3.04 3.36
N GLU A 224 -14.36 -2.00 4.01
CA GLU A 224 -15.12 -1.20 4.96
C GLU A 224 -15.14 0.26 4.50
N LEU A 225 -16.34 0.82 4.38
CA LEU A 225 -16.59 2.25 4.26
C LEU A 225 -17.16 2.74 5.60
N PRO A 226 -16.33 2.89 6.65
CA PRO A 226 -16.78 3.08 8.04
C PRO A 226 -17.68 4.30 8.23
N GLU A 227 -17.49 5.35 7.44
CA GLU A 227 -18.26 6.60 7.53
C GLU A 227 -19.34 6.75 6.43
N GLY A 228 -19.59 5.67 5.68
CA GLY A 228 -20.37 5.67 4.44
C GLY A 228 -19.53 6.11 3.24
N GLY A 229 -20.20 6.27 2.09
CA GLY A 229 -19.58 6.71 0.85
C GLY A 229 -20.34 6.21 -0.39
N THR A 230 -20.20 6.92 -1.51
CA THR A 230 -20.83 6.56 -2.79
C THR A 230 -19.78 6.20 -3.85
N GLY A 231 -20.22 5.77 -5.03
CA GLY A 231 -19.34 5.40 -6.14
C GLY A 231 -19.57 3.98 -6.64
N LEU A 232 -18.50 3.25 -6.93
CA LEU A 232 -18.54 1.94 -7.60
C LEU A 232 -17.67 0.89 -6.91
N ILE A 233 -18.24 -0.27 -6.65
CA ILE A 233 -17.54 -1.50 -6.27
C ILE A 233 -17.94 -2.60 -7.25
N ALA A 234 -17.09 -2.89 -8.24
CA ALA A 234 -17.48 -3.76 -9.35
C ALA A 234 -16.39 -4.66 -9.91
N GLY A 235 -16.78 -5.82 -10.47
CA GLY A 235 -15.84 -6.74 -11.12
C GLY A 235 -14.83 -7.39 -10.18
N ASN A 236 -15.01 -7.27 -8.86
CA ASN A 236 -14.08 -7.85 -7.89
C ASN A 236 -14.41 -9.33 -7.63
N THR A 237 -13.38 -10.10 -7.29
CA THR A 237 -13.52 -11.49 -6.83
C THR A 237 -13.18 -11.57 -5.34
N PHE A 238 -14.05 -12.22 -4.56
CA PHE A 238 -13.88 -12.36 -3.12
C PHE A 238 -13.96 -13.82 -2.68
N VAL A 239 -13.03 -14.25 -1.84
CA VAL A 239 -13.05 -15.55 -1.17
C VAL A 239 -12.90 -15.33 0.33
N GLN A 240 -13.99 -15.52 1.08
CA GLN A 240 -13.99 -15.33 2.53
C GLN A 240 -13.43 -16.56 3.24
N GLY A 241 -12.36 -16.36 4.02
CA GLY A 241 -11.72 -17.40 4.81
C GLY A 241 -12.44 -17.71 6.13
N PRO A 242 -12.08 -18.83 6.79
CA PRO A 242 -12.70 -19.26 8.04
C PRO A 242 -12.24 -18.45 9.27
N GLN A 243 -11.06 -17.81 9.24
CA GLN A 243 -10.41 -17.24 10.43
C GLN A 243 -10.55 -15.71 10.53
N LYS A 244 -11.75 -15.19 10.33
CA LYS A 244 -12.03 -13.75 10.50
C LYS A 244 -12.46 -13.44 11.93
N GLU A 245 -12.04 -12.30 12.45
CA GLU A 245 -12.60 -11.73 13.68
C GLU A 245 -14.01 -11.20 13.38
N ASN A 246 -14.11 -10.27 12.43
CA ASN A 246 -15.38 -9.84 11.87
C ASN A 246 -15.69 -10.60 10.57
N TRP A 247 -16.43 -11.71 10.72
CA TRP A 247 -16.85 -12.57 9.61
C TRP A 247 -18.19 -12.19 8.99
N THR A 248 -18.94 -11.25 9.56
CA THR A 248 -20.37 -11.09 9.28
C THR A 248 -20.69 -10.47 7.92
N GLY A 249 -19.71 -9.84 7.26
CA GLY A 249 -19.88 -9.29 5.92
C GLY A 249 -18.60 -9.18 5.11
N PHE A 250 -18.73 -9.10 3.77
CA PHE A 250 -17.61 -8.84 2.87
C PHE A 250 -17.36 -7.34 2.73
N ILE A 251 -18.43 -6.61 2.35
CA ILE A 251 -18.47 -5.16 2.17
C ILE A 251 -19.37 -4.58 3.25
N VAL A 252 -18.84 -3.69 4.09
CA VAL A 252 -19.60 -3.08 5.19
C VAL A 252 -19.61 -1.57 5.06
N ILE A 253 -20.80 -0.98 5.16
CA ILE A 253 -21.05 0.43 4.86
C ILE A 253 -21.58 1.14 6.11
N ALA A 254 -20.98 2.28 6.45
CA ALA A 254 -21.36 3.16 7.56
C ALA A 254 -21.30 2.49 8.95
N ALA A 255 -20.34 1.58 9.16
CA ALA A 255 -20.20 0.82 10.40
C ALA A 255 -19.89 1.68 11.64
N GLU A 256 -19.29 2.86 11.46
CA GLU A 256 -18.83 3.73 12.55
C GLU A 256 -19.55 5.08 12.56
N ALA A 257 -19.89 5.63 11.40
CA ALA A 257 -20.66 6.87 11.27
C ALA A 257 -21.38 6.97 9.91
N ARG A 258 -22.30 7.93 9.79
CA ARG A 258 -23.03 8.26 8.54
C ARG A 258 -22.63 9.64 8.02
N LYS A 259 -21.32 9.89 7.93
CA LYS A 259 -20.78 11.20 7.51
C LYS A 259 -20.98 11.44 6.02
N TYR A 260 -20.76 10.41 5.20
CA TYR A 260 -20.88 10.47 3.76
C TYR A 260 -22.13 9.72 3.28
N ARG A 261 -22.86 10.34 2.36
CA ARG A 261 -24.02 9.74 1.70
C ARG A 261 -23.59 8.49 0.94
N SER A 262 -24.27 7.38 1.22
CA SER A 262 -24.15 6.06 0.62
C SER A 262 -25.26 5.77 -0.40
N ALA A 263 -26.35 6.54 -0.40
CA ALA A 263 -27.38 6.44 -1.44
C ALA A 263 -26.77 6.52 -2.85
N GLY A 264 -27.11 5.52 -3.68
CA GLY A 264 -26.58 5.36 -5.04
C GLY A 264 -25.20 4.68 -5.13
N LEU A 265 -24.59 4.24 -4.02
CA LEU A 265 -23.39 3.40 -4.09
C LEU A 265 -23.71 2.13 -4.90
N ARG A 266 -22.97 1.94 -6.00
CA ARG A 266 -23.15 0.80 -6.90
C ARG A 266 -22.29 -0.36 -6.46
N VAL A 267 -22.90 -1.53 -6.31
CA VAL A 267 -22.21 -2.80 -6.05
C VAL A 267 -22.71 -3.84 -7.03
N GLU A 268 -21.91 -4.15 -8.06
CA GLU A 268 -22.38 -4.93 -9.21
C GLU A 268 -21.25 -5.70 -9.91
N GLY A 269 -21.57 -6.79 -10.59
CA GLY A 269 -20.62 -7.58 -11.38
C GLY A 269 -19.54 -8.27 -10.53
N ASN A 270 -19.70 -8.37 -9.21
CA ASN A 270 -18.73 -9.03 -8.35
C ASN A 270 -19.03 -10.53 -8.22
N THR A 271 -17.99 -11.31 -7.92
CA THR A 271 -18.12 -12.72 -7.54
C THR A 271 -17.66 -12.92 -6.11
N ALA A 272 -18.45 -13.60 -5.28
CA ALA A 272 -18.09 -13.89 -3.89
C ALA A 272 -18.36 -15.34 -3.53
N SER A 273 -17.41 -15.99 -2.85
CA SER A 273 -17.52 -17.36 -2.37
C SER A 273 -16.93 -17.53 -0.97
N LEU A 274 -17.22 -18.66 -0.34
CA LEU A 274 -16.62 -19.08 0.92
C LEU A 274 -15.46 -20.04 0.63
N ALA A 275 -14.35 -19.89 1.33
CA ALA A 275 -13.24 -20.83 1.27
C ALA A 275 -13.66 -22.19 1.85
N PRO A 276 -12.99 -23.31 1.47
CA PRO A 276 -13.19 -24.60 2.12
C PRO A 276 -13.06 -24.50 3.64
N GLY A 277 -13.99 -25.12 4.38
CA GLY A 277 -14.00 -25.11 5.84
C GLY A 277 -14.62 -23.86 6.49
N GLN A 278 -15.01 -22.84 5.72
CA GLN A 278 -15.83 -21.75 6.24
C GLN A 278 -17.28 -22.23 6.42
N THR A 279 -17.80 -22.15 7.65
CA THR A 279 -19.13 -22.64 8.06
C THR A 279 -20.14 -21.53 8.36
N LYS A 280 -19.71 -20.27 8.33
CA LYS A 280 -20.54 -19.08 8.59
C LYS A 280 -21.29 -18.63 7.33
N SER A 281 -22.34 -17.82 7.54
CA SER A 281 -23.14 -17.21 6.46
C SER A 281 -23.08 -15.68 6.47
N PRO A 282 -21.99 -15.09 5.95
CA PRO A 282 -21.84 -13.63 5.82
C PRO A 282 -22.84 -13.02 4.83
N ALA A 283 -23.11 -11.72 4.99
CA ALA A 283 -23.69 -10.90 3.95
C ALA A 283 -22.61 -10.42 2.97
N PHE A 284 -22.88 -10.45 1.67
CA PHE A 284 -21.99 -9.86 0.67
C PHE A 284 -21.93 -8.33 0.88
N VAL A 285 -23.08 -7.69 1.06
CA VAL A 285 -23.17 -6.29 1.46
C VAL A 285 -23.93 -6.18 2.78
N ALA A 286 -23.30 -5.59 3.80
CA ALA A 286 -23.95 -5.21 5.06
C ALA A 286 -24.04 -3.69 5.18
N ASP A 287 -25.26 -3.18 5.32
CA ASP A 287 -25.57 -1.75 5.27
C ASP A 287 -26.10 -1.25 6.61
N ILE A 288 -25.33 -0.39 7.27
CA ILE A 288 -25.69 0.33 8.49
C ILE A 288 -26.20 1.75 8.15
N SER A 289 -26.09 2.20 6.88
CA SER A 289 -26.53 3.55 6.48
C SER A 289 -28.05 3.69 6.41
N HIS A 290 -28.74 2.59 6.10
CA HIS A 290 -30.18 2.51 5.71
C HIS A 290 -30.55 3.37 4.50
N GLU A 291 -29.56 3.82 3.73
CA GLU A 291 -29.81 4.57 2.51
C GLU A 291 -30.04 3.63 1.33
N GLN A 292 -30.62 4.17 0.25
CA GLN A 292 -30.91 3.38 -0.95
C GLN A 292 -29.63 3.16 -1.77
N LEU A 293 -28.97 2.02 -1.56
CA LEU A 293 -27.86 1.56 -2.38
C LEU A 293 -28.34 1.13 -3.78
N ALA A 294 -27.45 1.19 -4.77
CA ALA A 294 -27.70 0.72 -6.14
C ALA A 294 -27.06 -0.67 -6.35
N LEU A 295 -27.62 -1.69 -5.68
CA LEU A 295 -27.11 -3.07 -5.79
C LEU A 295 -27.50 -3.67 -7.15
N GLY A 296 -26.50 -4.01 -7.96
CA GLY A 296 -26.67 -4.70 -9.24
C GLY A 296 -26.57 -6.22 -9.11
N ALA A 297 -26.50 -6.90 -10.26
CA ALA A 297 -26.30 -8.35 -10.30
C ALA A 297 -24.90 -8.71 -9.77
N ASN A 298 -24.81 -9.67 -8.84
CA ASN A 298 -23.56 -10.22 -8.33
C ASN A 298 -23.68 -11.74 -8.28
N THR A 299 -22.57 -12.46 -8.50
CA THR A 299 -22.52 -13.92 -8.48
C THR A 299 -22.08 -14.39 -7.10
N LEU A 300 -23.01 -14.94 -6.32
CA LEU A 300 -22.77 -15.32 -4.92
C LEU A 300 -22.81 -16.83 -4.76
N GLY A 301 -21.72 -17.39 -4.24
CA GLY A 301 -21.62 -18.80 -3.89
C GLY A 301 -22.53 -19.18 -2.72
N ALA A 302 -22.74 -20.48 -2.55
CA ALA A 302 -23.55 -21.02 -1.46
C ALA A 302 -23.08 -20.51 -0.09
N GLY A 303 -24.05 -20.16 0.77
CA GLY A 303 -23.80 -19.62 2.11
C GLY A 303 -23.54 -18.11 2.17
N VAL A 304 -23.33 -17.43 1.04
CA VAL A 304 -23.20 -15.97 0.99
C VAL A 304 -24.59 -15.35 0.82
N ARG A 305 -25.06 -14.60 1.82
CA ARG A 305 -26.32 -13.83 1.72
C ARG A 305 -26.08 -12.59 0.88
N ALA A 306 -27.01 -12.22 0.00
CA ALA A 306 -26.79 -11.08 -0.88
C ALA A 306 -26.66 -9.75 -0.14
N PHE A 307 -27.53 -9.53 0.84
CA PHE A 307 -27.65 -8.24 1.51
C PHE A 307 -28.12 -8.42 2.94
N GLU A 308 -27.68 -7.54 3.82
CA GLU A 308 -28.14 -7.40 5.19
C GLU A 308 -28.24 -5.93 5.54
N ARG A 309 -29.39 -5.53 6.10
CA ARG A 309 -29.55 -4.23 6.76
C ARG A 309 -29.35 -4.44 8.25
N ARG A 310 -28.53 -3.58 8.87
CA ARG A 310 -28.21 -3.62 10.30
C ARG A 310 -28.79 -2.43 11.03
#